data_AF-A0A8D3B3H0-F1
#
_entry.id   AF-A0A8D3B3H0-F1
#
_cell.length_a   1.000
_cell.length_b   1.000
_cell.length_c   1.000
_cell.angle_alpha   90.00
_cell.angle_beta   90.00
_cell.angle_gamma   90.00
#
_symmetry.space_group_name_H-M   'P 1'
#
loop_
_entity.id
_entity.type
_entity.pdbx_description
1 polymer ?
#
loop_
_entity_poly.entity_id
_entity_poly.type
_entity_poly.pdbx_seq_one_letter_code
_entity_poly.pdbx_strand_id
1 'polypeptide(L)' 'MDKDSPDVHQELAKLKAKIQEAREQISNMPGVDCSPVEQQQQLATLREQVRTKNQLLQKYKSLCMFDVPKAS' A
#
# COMPACT_ATOMS: atom_id res chain seq x y z
N MET A 1 -2.62 -38.95 -32.49
CA MET A 1 -3.10 -38.42 -31.20
C MET A 1 -2.11 -37.37 -30.78
N ASP A 2 -2.53 -36.13 -30.92
CA ASP A 2 -1.82 -34.90 -30.60
C ASP A 2 -1.51 -34.90 -29.11
N LYS A 3 -0.31 -35.39 -28.82
CA LYS A 3 0.25 -35.36 -27.49
C LYS A 3 0.82 -33.96 -27.34
N ASP A 4 0.01 -33.04 -26.84
CA ASP A 4 0.49 -31.73 -26.39
C ASP A 4 1.84 -31.94 -25.70
N SER A 5 2.88 -31.31 -26.26
CA SER A 5 4.25 -31.54 -25.80
C SER A 5 4.31 -31.25 -24.31
N PRO A 6 4.93 -32.10 -23.47
CA PRO A 6 5.01 -31.87 -22.02
C PRO A 6 5.57 -30.49 -21.66
N ASP A 7 6.37 -29.91 -22.54
CA ASP A 7 6.86 -28.53 -22.47
C ASP A 7 5.73 -27.49 -22.50
N VAL A 8 4.73 -27.65 -23.39
CA VAL A 8 3.57 -26.77 -23.48
C VAL A 8 2.73 -26.83 -22.21
N HIS A 9 2.52 -28.03 -21.66
CA HIS A 9 1.81 -28.18 -20.39
C HIS A 9 2.56 -27.52 -19.22
N GLN A 10 3.90 -27.60 -19.21
CA GLN A 10 4.73 -26.95 -18.20
C GLN A 10 4.64 -25.42 -18.30
N GLU A 11 4.71 -24.86 -19.51
CA GLU A 11 4.57 -23.42 -19.73
C GLU A 11 3.17 -22.91 -19.37
N LEU A 12 2.12 -23.67 -19.71
CA LEU A 12 0.75 -23.36 -19.29
C LEU A 12 0.60 -23.37 -17.76
N ALA A 13 1.23 -24.32 -17.07
CA ALA A 13 1.21 -24.37 -15.60
C ALA A 13 1.91 -23.15 -14.98
N LYS A 14 3.07 -22.75 -15.52
CA LYS A 14 3.78 -21.53 -15.09
C LYS A 14 2.94 -20.29 -15.33
N LEU A 15 2.29 -20.18 -16.49
CA LEU A 15 1.43 -19.04 -16.81
C LEU A 15 0.24 -18.96 -15.84
N LYS A 16 -0.43 -20.09 -15.57
CA LYS A 16 -1.52 -20.16 -14.59
C LYS A 16 -1.08 -19.71 -13.20
N ALA A 17 0.11 -20.14 -12.76
CA ALA A 17 0.66 -19.73 -11.47
C ALA A 17 0.90 -18.21 -11.41
N LYS A 18 1.52 -17.62 -12.44
CA LYS A 18 1.73 -16.16 -12.53
C LYS A 18 0.42 -15.37 -12.51
N ILE A 19 -0.61 -15.84 -13.21
CA ILE A 19 -1.93 -15.22 -13.20
C ILE A 19 -2.55 -15.28 -11.80
N GLN A 20 -2.43 -16.42 -11.12
CA GLN A 20 -2.97 -16.58 -9.78
C GLN A 20 -2.25 -15.68 -8.77
N GLU A 21 -0.93 -15.59 -8.86
CA GLU A 21 -0.12 -14.69 -8.05
C GLU A 21 -0.52 -13.23 -8.27
N ALA A 22 -0.68 -12.79 -9.53
CA ALA A 22 -1.11 -11.43 -9.84
C ALA A 22 -2.51 -11.13 -9.28
N ARG A 23 -3.45 -12.10 -9.34
CA ARG A 23 -4.78 -11.95 -8.75
C ARG A 23 -4.72 -11.78 -7.23
N GLU A 24 -3.86 -12.55 -6.57
CA GLU A 24 -3.68 -12.47 -5.12
C GLU A 24 -3.04 -11.14 -4.72
N GLN A 25 -2.04 -10.66 -5.47
CA GLN A 25 -1.45 -9.33 -5.27
C GLN A 25 -2.49 -8.20 -5.40
N ILE A 26 -3.36 -8.27 -6.42
CA ILE A 26 -4.43 -7.29 -6.63
C ILE A 26 -5.45 -7.39 -5.49
N SER A 27 -5.87 -8.59 -5.10
CA SER A 27 -6.85 -8.79 -4.03
C SER A 27 -6.35 -8.28 -2.67
N ASN A 28 -5.04 -8.35 -2.43
CA ASN A 28 -4.42 -7.85 -1.20
C ASN A 28 -4.08 -6.35 -1.27
N MET A 29 -4.33 -5.68 -2.39
CA MET A 29 -4.03 -4.27 -2.55
C MET A 29 -5.02 -3.41 -1.74
N PRO A 30 -4.55 -2.56 -0.82
CA PRO A 30 -5.42 -1.71 -0.04
C PRO A 30 -6.29 -0.82 -0.93
N GLY A 31 -7.59 -0.78 -0.63
CA GLY A 31 -8.54 0.04 -1.38
C GLY A 31 -9.05 -0.56 -2.68
N VAL A 32 -8.63 -1.77 -3.08
CA VAL A 32 -9.14 -2.45 -4.29
C VAL A 32 -10.67 -2.66 -4.26
N ASP A 33 -11.23 -2.82 -3.06
CA ASP A 33 -12.67 -2.98 -2.84
C ASP A 33 -13.42 -1.64 -2.71
N CYS A 34 -12.71 -0.50 -2.71
CA CYS A 34 -13.31 0.82 -2.56
C CYS A 34 -13.59 1.46 -3.92
N SER A 35 -14.69 2.22 -4.00
CA SER A 35 -14.93 3.08 -5.15
C SER A 35 -13.88 4.19 -5.26
N PRO A 36 -13.63 4.74 -6.47
CA PRO A 36 -12.70 5.85 -6.65
C PRO A 36 -13.00 7.06 -5.76
N VAL A 37 -14.29 7.33 -5.49
CA VAL A 37 -14.73 8.44 -4.65
C VAL A 37 -14.37 8.18 -3.18
N GLU A 38 -14.59 6.97 -2.68
CA GLU A 38 -14.22 6.59 -1.31
C GLU A 38 -12.70 6.68 -1.09
N GLN A 39 -11.91 6.22 -2.06
CA GLN A 39 -10.45 6.35 -2.02
C GLN A 39 -10.00 7.82 -1.95
N GLN A 40 -10.60 8.69 -2.77
CA GLN A 40 -10.29 10.12 -2.76
C GLN A 40 -10.67 10.78 -1.43
N GLN A 41 -11.82 10.42 -0.85
CA GLN A 41 -12.24 10.92 0.45
C GLN A 41 -11.30 10.48 1.57
N GLN A 42 -10.89 9.21 1.60
CA GLN A 42 -9.91 8.71 2.57
C GLN A 42 -8.56 9.44 2.44
N LEU A 43 -8.10 9.67 1.21
CA LEU A 43 -6.87 10.41 0.94
C LEU A 43 -6.97 11.87 1.43
N ALA A 44 -8.09 12.55 1.21
CA ALA A 44 -8.32 13.90 1.70
C ALA A 44 -8.26 13.94 3.24
N THR A 45 -8.92 13.01 3.92
CA THR A 45 -8.88 12.86 5.38
C THR A 45 -7.46 12.63 5.89
N LEU A 46 -6.68 11.73 5.26
CA LEU A 46 -5.30 11.47 5.66
C LEU A 46 -4.41 12.71 5.51
N ARG A 47 -4.57 13.47 4.43
CA ARG A 47 -3.84 14.73 4.22
C ARG A 47 -4.15 15.76 5.31
N GLU A 48 -5.43 15.88 5.69
CA GLU A 48 -5.84 16.77 6.78
C GLU A 48 -5.24 16.31 8.12
N GLN A 49 -5.27 15.02 8.42
CA GLN A 49 -4.65 14.47 9.64
C GLN A 49 -3.15 14.80 9.71
N VAL A 50 -2.41 14.61 8.60
CA VAL A 50 -0.98 14.96 8.53
C VAL A 50 -0.76 16.44 8.77
N ARG A 51 -1.57 17.31 8.15
CA ARG A 51 -1.50 18.76 8.37
C ARG A 51 -1.72 19.10 9.84
N THR A 52 -2.77 18.58 10.46
CA THR A 52 -3.11 18.84 11.87
C THR A 52 -2.02 18.33 12.81
N LYS A 53 -1.51 17.11 12.60
CA LYS A 53 -0.40 16.54 13.38
C LYS A 53 0.86 17.40 13.26
N ASN A 54 1.20 17.86 12.06
CA ASN A 54 2.34 18.74 11.86
C ASN A 54 2.17 20.09 12.56
N GLN A 55 0.99 20.70 12.50
CA GLN A 55 0.70 21.94 13.22
C GLN A 55 0.85 21.74 14.74
N LEU A 56 0.37 20.62 15.27
CA LEU A 56 0.50 20.30 16.68
C LEU A 56 1.96 20.13 17.09
N LEU A 57 2.74 19.37 16.30
CA LEU A 57 4.18 19.21 16.52
C LEU A 57 4.92 20.56 16.50
N GLN A 58 4.57 21.46 15.55
CA GLN A 58 5.16 22.79 15.50
C GLN A 58 4.79 23.63 16.73
N LYS A 59 3.52 23.61 17.16
CA LYS A 59 3.10 24.28 18.40
C LYS A 59 3.89 23.77 19.61
N TYR A 60 4.05 22.46 19.75
CA TYR A 60 4.86 21.89 20.83
C TYR A 60 6.33 22.29 20.75
N LYS A 61 6.92 22.35 19.55
CA LYS A 61 8.29 22.86 19.35
C LYS A 61 8.44 24.34 19.69
N SER A 62 7.42 25.16 19.42
CA SER A 62 7.43 26.58 19.76
C SER A 62 7.18 26.84 21.24
N LEU A 63 6.39 25.99 21.91
CA LEU A 63 5.99 26.15 23.31
C LEU A 63 6.98 25.50 24.30
N CYS A 64 7.69 24.46 23.89
CA CYS A 64 8.77 23.87 24.67
C CYS A 64 10.10 24.13 23.97
N MET A 65 11.03 24.78 24.68
CA MET A 65 12.45 24.42 24.52
C MET A 65 12.54 22.91 24.79
N PHE A 66 12.50 22.10 23.73
CA PHE A 66 12.87 20.70 23.81
C PHE A 66 14.39 20.70 23.99
N ASP A 67 14.86 20.93 25.22
CA ASP A 67 16.16 20.41 25.63
C ASP A 67 16.04 18.89 25.56
N VAL A 68 16.23 18.35 24.35
CA VAL A 68 16.56 16.94 24.18
C VAL A 68 17.86 16.78 24.96
N PRO A 69 17.90 16.03 26.08
CA PRO A 69 19.16 15.78 26.74
C PRO A 69 20.04 15.11 25.70
N LYS A 70 21.16 15.76 25.31
CA LYS A 70 22.17 15.12 24.49
C LYS A 70 22.55 13.84 25.21
N ALA A 71 22.31 12.69 24.58
CA ALA A 71 22.73 11.40 25.10
C ALA A 71 24.22 11.48 25.42
N SER A 72 24.56 11.30 26.70
CA SER A 72 25.93 11.04 27.16
C SER A 72 26.31 9.60 26.86
#